data_AF-T0Y4C6-F1
#
_entry.id   AF-T0Y4C6-F1
#
_cell.length_a   1.000
_cell.length_b   1.000
_cell.length_c   1.000
_cell.angle_alpha   90.00
_cell.angle_beta   90.00
_cell.angle_gamma   90.00
#
_symmetry.space_group_name_H-M   'P 1'
#
loop_
_entity.id
_entity.type
_entity.pdbx_description
1 polymer ?
#
loop_
_entity_poly.entity_id
_entity_poly.type
_entity_poly.pdbx_seq_one_letter_code
_entity_poly.pdbx_strand_id
1 'polypeptide(L)'
;MDREAARDRIEKLRALIREHDFQYYVLDDPEWSDAEYDRHFHELEKLESAFPEWVTPDSPTQRVSGSVRSDFAPIRHDDPLLSLEKVVDESELEAFDRRVRERLGRGGPDPIVYVGEPKYDGLAVNLLYEEGVLVRAATRGDGFTGEDVTANVRTVRSIPLRIRGGHWPRRLEVRGEV
;
A
#
# COMPACT_ATOMS: atom_id res chain seq x y z
N MET A 1 7.23 -32.06 13.55
CA MET A 1 7.69 -30.75 14.03
C MET A 1 6.89 -30.45 15.28
N ASP A 2 7.52 -30.00 16.36
CA ASP A 2 6.76 -29.52 17.53
C ASP A 2 6.11 -28.15 17.25
N ARG A 3 5.17 -27.74 18.09
CA ARG A 3 4.32 -26.56 17.86
C ARG A 3 5.09 -25.25 17.91
N GLU A 4 6.12 -25.17 18.75
CA GLU A 4 6.93 -23.97 18.92
C GLU A 4 7.86 -23.79 17.72
N ALA A 5 8.53 -24.87 17.29
CA ALA A 5 9.32 -24.88 16.07
C ALA A 5 8.49 -24.55 14.82
N ALA A 6 7.23 -24.99 14.77
CA ALA A 6 6.31 -24.64 13.68
C ALA A 6 5.98 -23.14 13.67
N ARG A 7 5.70 -22.54 14.84
CA ARG A 7 5.45 -21.11 14.96
C ARG A 7 6.66 -20.29 14.52
N ASP A 8 7.85 -20.62 15.00
CA ASP A 8 9.08 -19.92 14.64
C ASP A 8 9.39 -20.05 13.15
N ARG A 9 9.13 -21.23 12.57
CA ARG A 9 9.29 -21.46 11.14
C ARG A 9 8.31 -20.65 10.31
N ILE A 10 7.04 -20.56 10.72
CA ILE A 10 6.02 -19.73 10.08
C ILE A 10 6.45 -18.26 10.08
N GLU A 11 6.86 -17.71 11.22
CA GLU A 11 7.31 -16.32 11.30
C GLU A 11 8.55 -16.05 10.44
N LYS A 12 9.50 -16.99 10.42
CA LYS A 12 10.68 -16.89 9.55
C LYS A 12 10.31 -16.90 8.07
N LEU A 13 9.42 -17.81 7.65
CA LEU A 13 8.97 -17.88 6.25
C LEU A 13 8.22 -16.61 5.85
N ARG A 14 7.32 -16.10 6.70
CA ARG A 14 6.63 -14.82 6.48
C ARG A 14 7.62 -13.68 6.29
N ALA A 15 8.63 -13.57 7.15
CA ALA A 15 9.63 -12.52 7.05
C ALA A 15 10.44 -12.62 5.75
N LEU A 16 10.90 -13.83 5.38
CA LEU A 16 11.67 -14.03 4.16
C LEU A 16 10.86 -13.75 2.89
N ILE A 17 9.62 -14.24 2.83
CA ILE A 17 8.73 -14.01 1.68
C ILE A 17 8.42 -12.52 1.54
N ARG A 18 8.15 -11.80 2.64
CA ARG A 18 7.92 -10.36 2.61
C ARG A 18 9.15 -9.57 2.15
N GLU A 19 10.35 -10.01 2.55
CA GLU A 19 11.58 -9.40 2.07
C GLU A 19 11.72 -9.57 0.56
N HIS A 20 11.52 -10.80 0.08
CA HIS A 20 11.57 -11.09 -1.34
C HIS A 20 10.49 -10.35 -2.14
N ASP A 21 9.24 -10.30 -1.65
CA ASP A 21 8.16 -9.52 -2.26
C ASP A 21 8.57 -8.05 -2.42
N PHE A 22 9.25 -7.46 -1.43
CA PHE A 22 9.72 -6.09 -1.55
C PHE A 22 10.83 -5.93 -2.59
N GLN A 23 11.81 -6.83 -2.58
CA GLN A 23 12.88 -6.83 -3.57
C GLN A 23 12.32 -6.94 -5.00
N TYR A 24 11.41 -7.89 -5.21
CA TYR A 24 10.81 -8.16 -6.50
C TYR A 24 9.85 -7.04 -6.95
N TYR A 25 8.86 -6.67 -6.13
CA TYR A 25 7.76 -5.79 -6.54
C TYR A 25 8.00 -4.30 -6.29
N VAL A 26 9.00 -3.92 -5.48
CA VAL A 26 9.28 -2.52 -5.13
C VAL A 26 10.66 -2.07 -5.61
N LEU A 27 11.70 -2.89 -5.43
CA LEU A 27 13.05 -2.53 -5.84
C LEU A 27 13.41 -2.96 -7.26
N ASP A 28 12.65 -3.90 -7.85
CA ASP A 28 12.98 -4.55 -9.13
C ASP A 28 14.38 -5.20 -9.10
N ASP A 29 14.74 -5.79 -7.95
CA ASP A 29 16.06 -6.41 -7.68
C ASP A 29 15.93 -7.73 -6.89
N PRO A 30 15.32 -8.78 -7.48
CA PRO A 30 15.04 -10.03 -6.77
C PRO A 30 16.30 -10.89 -6.55
N GLU A 31 16.51 -11.35 -5.32
CA GLU A 31 17.63 -12.27 -4.99
C GLU A 31 17.31 -13.74 -5.24
N TRP A 32 16.03 -14.14 -5.15
CA TRP A 32 15.61 -15.53 -5.35
C TRP A 32 15.09 -15.76 -6.76
N SER A 33 15.23 -16.99 -7.22
CA SER A 33 14.46 -17.47 -8.37
C SER A 33 13.01 -17.80 -7.98
N ASP A 34 12.11 -17.78 -8.95
CA ASP A 34 10.69 -18.15 -8.77
C ASP A 34 10.51 -19.51 -8.08
N ALA A 35 11.34 -20.50 -8.45
CA ALA A 35 11.28 -21.85 -7.87
C ALA A 35 11.64 -21.86 -6.37
N GLU A 36 12.53 -20.97 -5.93
CA GLU A 36 12.89 -20.83 -4.53
C GLU A 36 11.80 -20.13 -3.74
N TYR A 37 11.22 -19.07 -4.29
CA TYR A 37 10.05 -18.40 -3.74
C TYR A 37 8.89 -19.39 -3.56
N ASP A 38 8.51 -20.12 -4.61
CA ASP A 38 7.41 -21.08 -4.59
C ASP A 38 7.62 -22.18 -3.54
N ARG A 39 8.86 -22.64 -3.36
CA ARG A 39 9.20 -23.64 -2.33
C ARG A 39 8.94 -23.08 -0.93
N HIS A 40 9.34 -21.85 -0.65
CA HIS A 40 9.09 -21.21 0.65
C HIS A 40 7.61 -20.91 0.87
N PHE A 41 6.92 -20.46 -0.18
CA PHE A 41 5.49 -20.16 -0.14
C PHE A 41 4.66 -21.42 0.14
N HIS A 42 4.89 -22.51 -0.60
CA HIS A 42 4.22 -23.79 -0.36
C HIS A 42 4.54 -24.39 1.01
N GLU A 43 5.75 -24.18 1.54
CA GLU A 43 6.08 -24.60 2.90
C GLU A 43 5.25 -23.83 3.94
N LEU A 44 5.12 -22.51 3.77
CA LEU A 44 4.30 -21.67 4.63
C LEU A 44 2.83 -22.11 4.59
N GLU A 45 2.26 -22.33 3.40
CA GLU A 45 0.87 -22.80 3.25
C GLU A 45 0.62 -24.14 3.96
N LYS A 46 1.56 -25.09 3.85
CA LYS A 46 1.47 -26.38 4.54
C LYS A 46 1.49 -26.23 6.05
N LEU A 47 2.37 -25.38 6.57
CA LEU A 47 2.47 -25.13 8.00
C LEU A 47 1.23 -24.42 8.54
N GLU A 48 0.72 -23.42 7.82
CA GLU A 48 -0.51 -22.72 8.20
C GLU A 48 -1.75 -23.62 8.12
N SER A 49 -1.80 -24.54 7.16
CA SER A 49 -2.86 -25.56 7.08
C SER A 49 -2.79 -26.55 8.25
N ALA A 50 -1.58 -26.91 8.70
CA ALA A 50 -1.38 -27.82 9.83
C ALA A 50 -1.58 -27.13 11.19
N PHE A 51 -1.37 -25.82 11.28
CA PHE A 51 -1.52 -25.01 12.49
C PHE A 51 -2.36 -23.75 12.22
N PRO A 52 -3.69 -23.88 12.00
CA PRO A 52 -4.55 -22.76 11.62
C PRO A 52 -4.59 -21.62 12.64
N GLU A 53 -4.30 -21.90 13.91
CA GLU A 53 -4.26 -20.87 14.96
C GLU A 53 -3.16 -19.82 14.77
N TRP A 54 -2.16 -20.12 13.94
CA TRP A 54 -1.06 -19.21 13.65
C TRP A 54 -1.27 -18.38 12.41
N VAL A 55 -2.34 -18.60 11.64
CA VAL A 55 -2.68 -17.80 10.46
C VAL A 55 -3.01 -16.37 10.89
N THR A 56 -2.33 -15.40 10.31
CA THR A 56 -2.56 -13.97 10.58
C THR A 56 -3.08 -13.26 9.33
N PRO A 57 -3.90 -12.20 9.47
CA PRO A 57 -4.44 -11.46 8.32
C PRO A 57 -3.40 -10.82 7.40
N ASP A 58 -2.16 -10.69 7.85
CA ASP A 58 -1.03 -10.11 7.12
C ASP A 58 -0.06 -11.16 6.58
N SER A 59 -0.39 -12.46 6.69
CA SER A 59 0.43 -13.52 6.11
C SER A 59 0.39 -13.45 4.57
N PRO A 60 1.52 -13.68 3.85
CA PRO A 60 1.55 -13.68 2.40
C PRO A 60 0.55 -14.62 1.71
N THR A 61 0.12 -15.67 2.40
CA THR A 61 -0.90 -16.63 1.93
C THR A 61 -2.32 -16.05 1.90
N GLN A 62 -2.56 -14.95 2.62
CA GLN A 62 -3.89 -14.32 2.74
C GLN A 62 -4.16 -13.28 1.64
N ARG A 63 -3.35 -13.27 0.57
CA ARG A 63 -3.50 -12.36 -0.59
C ARG A 63 -4.53 -12.82 -1.61
N VAL A 64 -5.28 -13.89 -1.34
CA VAL A 64 -6.28 -14.42 -2.26
C VAL A 64 -7.57 -13.60 -2.15
N SER A 65 -8.05 -13.05 -3.27
CA SER A 65 -9.45 -12.61 -3.34
C SER A 65 -10.31 -13.86 -3.24
N GLY A 66 -11.16 -13.96 -2.22
CA GLY A 66 -12.12 -15.06 -2.09
C GLY A 66 -13.14 -15.09 -3.23
N SER A 67 -14.42 -15.20 -2.91
CA SER A 67 -15.47 -15.06 -3.93
C SER A 67 -15.52 -13.63 -4.48
N VAL A 68 -15.85 -13.50 -5.77
CA VAL A 68 -16.16 -12.21 -6.39
C VAL A 68 -17.33 -11.59 -5.64
N ARG A 69 -17.09 -10.49 -4.92
CA ARG A 69 -18.15 -9.70 -4.30
C ARG A 69 -18.71 -8.76 -5.38
N SER A 70 -20.01 -8.83 -5.61
CA SER A 70 -20.71 -7.91 -6.52
C SER A 70 -20.95 -6.53 -5.90
N ASP A 71 -20.94 -6.46 -4.56
CA ASP A 71 -21.39 -5.29 -3.82
C ASP A 71 -20.24 -4.72 -2.98
N PHE A 72 -19.79 -3.53 -3.34
CA PHE A 72 -18.81 -2.77 -2.57
C PHE A 72 -19.51 -1.92 -1.51
N ALA A 73 -19.08 -2.04 -0.26
CA ALA A 73 -19.63 -1.24 0.83
C ALA A 73 -19.07 0.20 0.76
N PRO A 74 -19.87 1.24 1.04
CA PRO A 74 -19.36 2.60 1.08
C PRO A 74 -18.44 2.81 2.29
N ILE A 75 -17.32 3.48 2.09
CA ILE A 75 -16.38 3.90 3.14
C ILE A 75 -16.27 5.41 3.11
N ARG A 76 -16.58 6.05 4.24
CA ARG A 76 -16.26 7.46 4.45
C ARG A 76 -14.77 7.61 4.77
N HIS A 77 -14.11 8.51 4.06
CA HIS A 77 -12.73 8.89 4.32
C HIS A 77 -12.64 9.76 5.57
N ASP A 78 -11.60 9.57 6.37
CA ASP A 78 -11.37 10.38 7.57
C ASP A 78 -11.09 11.84 7.16
N ASP A 79 -10.21 12.01 6.17
CA ASP A 79 -9.90 13.28 5.52
C ASP A 79 -10.25 13.23 4.02
N PRO A 80 -10.81 14.31 3.43
CA PRO A 80 -11.16 14.33 2.01
C PRO A 80 -9.98 14.02 1.07
N LEU A 81 -10.25 13.27 0.01
CA LEU A 81 -9.33 13.01 -1.10
C LEU A 81 -9.55 14.07 -2.19
N LEU A 82 -8.67 15.08 -2.19
CA LEU A 82 -8.72 16.22 -3.10
C LEU A 82 -8.38 15.82 -4.55
N SER A 83 -8.81 16.65 -5.49
CA SER A 83 -8.31 16.65 -6.86
C SER A 83 -7.24 17.72 -7.05
N LEU A 84 -6.46 17.59 -8.12
CA LEU A 84 -5.52 18.61 -8.55
C LEU A 84 -6.15 19.49 -9.64
N GLU A 85 -5.88 20.79 -9.60
CA GLU A 85 -6.15 21.69 -10.72
C GLU A 85 -5.18 21.36 -11.86
N LYS A 86 -5.69 21.41 -13.11
CA LYS A 86 -4.88 21.17 -14.30
C LYS A 86 -4.30 22.50 -14.79
N VAL A 87 -3.04 22.45 -15.18
CA VAL A 87 -2.33 23.49 -15.93
C VAL A 87 -2.04 22.94 -17.32
N VAL A 88 -2.28 23.72 -18.37
CA VAL A 88 -2.11 23.28 -19.76
C VAL A 88 -0.91 23.89 -20.48
N ASP A 89 -0.37 24.99 -19.96
CA ASP A 89 0.77 25.69 -20.55
C ASP A 89 1.70 26.33 -19.49
N GLU A 90 2.84 26.82 -19.98
CA GLU A 90 3.88 27.42 -19.13
C GLU A 90 3.41 28.71 -18.43
N SER A 91 2.56 29.52 -19.08
CA SER A 91 2.08 30.77 -18.50
C SER A 91 1.15 30.54 -17.31
N GLU A 92 0.34 29.49 -17.36
CA GLU A 92 -0.50 29.05 -16.25
C GLU A 92 0.34 28.50 -15.09
N LEU A 93 1.45 27.80 -15.38
CA LEU A 93 2.39 27.31 -14.37
C LEU A 93 3.11 28.47 -13.66
N GLU A 94 3.58 29.47 -14.41
CA GLU A 94 4.15 30.70 -13.86
C GLU A 94 3.13 31.44 -12.98
N ALA A 95 1.87 31.49 -13.42
CA ALA A 95 0.80 32.08 -12.64
C ALA A 95 0.53 31.30 -11.33
N PHE A 96 0.66 29.97 -11.35
CA PHE A 96 0.59 29.13 -10.15
C PHE A 96 1.73 29.46 -9.18
N ASP A 97 2.98 29.49 -9.64
CA ASP A 97 4.14 29.84 -8.80
C ASP A 97 3.99 31.23 -8.17
N ARG A 98 3.55 32.22 -8.96
CA ARG A 98 3.28 33.57 -8.45
C ARG A 98 2.25 33.55 -7.32
N ARG A 99 1.13 32.84 -7.47
CA ARG A 99 0.10 32.70 -6.41
C ARG A 99 0.66 32.03 -5.15
N VAL A 100 1.51 31.02 -5.30
CA VAL A 100 2.16 30.34 -4.17
C VAL A 100 3.06 31.31 -3.41
N ARG A 101 3.92 32.06 -4.12
CA ARG A 101 4.83 33.06 -3.53
C ARG A 101 4.08 34.16 -2.78
N GLU A 102 3.04 34.70 -3.38
CA GLU A 102 2.19 35.72 -2.76
C GLU A 102 1.55 35.21 -1.46
N ARG A 103 0.96 34.02 -1.48
CA ARG A 103 0.29 33.42 -0.30
C ARG A 103 1.24 33.08 0.82
N LEU A 104 2.49 32.73 0.50
CA LEU A 104 3.53 32.44 1.49
C LEU A 104 4.25 33.71 1.98
N GLY A 105 3.92 34.89 1.46
CA GLY A 105 4.64 36.14 1.76
C GLY A 105 6.08 36.13 1.26
N ARG A 106 6.41 35.27 0.28
CA ARG A 106 7.75 35.10 -0.28
C ARG A 106 7.89 35.91 -1.57
N GLY A 107 7.89 37.23 -1.42
CA GLY A 107 8.15 38.18 -2.52
C GLY A 107 9.64 38.39 -2.82
N GLY A 108 10.53 37.75 -2.04
CA GLY A 108 11.98 37.81 -2.21
C GLY A 108 12.52 36.83 -3.27
N PRO A 109 13.83 36.90 -3.57
CA PRO A 109 14.47 36.08 -4.59
C PRO A 109 14.63 34.61 -4.21
N ASP A 110 14.32 34.24 -2.96
CA ASP A 110 14.50 32.87 -2.47
C ASP A 110 13.63 31.90 -3.30
N PRO A 111 14.21 30.78 -3.77
CA PRO A 111 13.48 29.81 -4.56
C PRO A 111 12.43 29.08 -3.71
N ILE A 112 11.28 28.80 -4.30
CA ILE A 112 10.35 27.79 -3.80
C ILE A 112 10.81 26.44 -4.33
N VAL A 113 10.97 25.46 -3.45
CA VAL A 113 11.30 24.09 -3.83
C VAL A 113 10.00 23.35 -4.10
N TYR A 114 9.83 22.86 -5.32
CA TYR A 114 8.72 21.99 -5.72
C TYR A 114 9.22 20.56 -5.88
N VAL A 115 8.37 19.60 -5.53
CA VAL A 115 8.57 18.19 -5.88
C VAL A 115 7.74 17.92 -7.13
N GLY A 116 8.40 17.48 -8.20
CA GLY A 116 7.74 17.07 -9.43
C GLY A 116 7.60 15.55 -9.48
N GLU A 117 6.36 15.06 -9.52
CA GLU A 117 6.05 13.63 -9.61
C GLU A 117 5.29 13.37 -10.92
N PRO A 118 5.54 12.24 -11.61
CA PRO A 118 4.71 11.83 -12.73
C PRO A 118 3.25 11.70 -12.32
N LYS A 119 2.34 12.24 -13.13
CA LYS A 119 0.92 12.02 -12.92
C LYS A 119 0.53 10.66 -13.54
N TYR A 120 0.32 9.67 -12.69
CA TYR A 120 -0.24 8.39 -13.11
C TYR A 120 -1.70 8.56 -13.57
N ASP A 121 -2.12 7.68 -14.48
CA ASP A 121 -3.47 7.63 -15.04
C ASP A 121 -4.11 6.29 -14.65
N GLY A 122 -4.50 6.20 -13.39
CA GLY A 122 -5.08 5.00 -12.79
C GLY A 122 -6.26 5.34 -11.88
N LEU A 123 -6.45 4.51 -10.85
CA LEU A 123 -7.48 4.75 -9.85
C LEU A 123 -6.85 5.16 -8.51
N ALA A 124 -7.24 6.33 -8.01
CA ALA A 124 -6.84 6.76 -6.68
C ALA A 124 -7.42 5.84 -5.59
N VAL A 125 -6.54 5.34 -4.72
CA VAL A 125 -6.88 4.49 -3.57
C VAL A 125 -6.33 5.09 -2.27
N ASN A 126 -7.05 4.84 -1.18
CA ASN A 126 -6.63 5.13 0.19
C ASN A 126 -6.44 3.81 0.94
N LEU A 127 -5.27 3.63 1.54
CA LEU A 127 -4.88 2.45 2.31
C LEU A 127 -4.75 2.83 3.77
N LEU A 128 -5.55 2.21 4.63
CA LEU A 128 -5.47 2.38 6.07
C LEU A 128 -4.68 1.22 6.68
N TYR A 129 -3.60 1.58 7.37
CA TYR A 129 -2.82 0.68 8.21
C TYR A 129 -3.05 1.03 9.68
N GLU A 130 -3.29 0.01 10.49
CA GLU A 130 -3.33 0.12 11.95
C GLU A 130 -2.27 -0.79 12.55
N GLU A 131 -1.43 -0.23 13.43
CA GLU A 131 -0.24 -0.90 13.97
C GLU A 131 0.62 -1.55 12.86
N GLY A 132 0.66 -0.90 11.70
CA GLY A 132 1.45 -1.33 10.53
C GLY A 132 0.81 -2.42 9.69
N VAL A 133 -0.40 -2.91 10.02
CA VAL A 133 -1.12 -3.92 9.24
C VAL A 133 -2.23 -3.29 8.41
N LEU A 134 -2.36 -3.70 7.14
CA LEU A 134 -3.42 -3.23 6.24
C LEU A 134 -4.78 -3.72 6.74
N VAL A 135 -5.61 -2.79 7.20
CA VAL A 135 -6.96 -3.11 7.72
C VAL A 135 -8.06 -2.75 6.74
N ARG A 136 -7.85 -1.75 5.88
CA ARG A 136 -8.88 -1.25 4.96
C ARG A 136 -8.26 -0.59 3.73
N ALA A 137 -8.90 -0.75 2.59
CA ALA A 137 -8.62 0.04 1.40
C ALA A 137 -9.90 0.54 0.76
N ALA A 138 -9.88 1.78 0.28
CA ALA A 138 -11.03 2.42 -0.34
C ALA A 138 -10.66 3.11 -1.66
N THR A 139 -11.56 3.09 -2.64
CA THR A 139 -11.45 3.97 -3.82
C THR A 139 -11.62 5.44 -3.40
N ARG A 140 -11.23 6.39 -4.27
CA ARG A 140 -11.53 7.81 -4.01
C ARG A 140 -13.04 8.12 -3.94
N GLY A 141 -13.82 7.53 -4.85
CA GLY A 141 -15.23 7.88 -5.05
C GLY A 141 -15.42 9.37 -5.32
N ASP A 142 -16.28 10.03 -4.54
CA ASP A 142 -16.55 11.47 -4.65
C ASP A 142 -15.53 12.37 -3.91
N GLY A 143 -14.49 11.75 -3.30
CA GLY A 143 -13.49 12.42 -2.47
C GLY A 143 -13.84 12.42 -0.97
N PHE A 144 -15.09 12.14 -0.59
CA PHE A 144 -15.53 12.01 0.81
C PHE A 144 -15.93 10.57 1.14
N THR A 145 -16.54 9.87 0.18
CA THR A 145 -16.97 8.48 0.28
C THR A 145 -16.47 7.70 -0.92
N GLY A 146 -15.79 6.60 -0.65
CA GLY A 146 -15.34 5.61 -1.63
C GLY A 146 -15.99 4.26 -1.44
N GLU A 147 -15.46 3.26 -2.13
CA GLU A 147 -15.91 1.87 -2.10
C GLU A 147 -14.85 0.98 -1.43
N ASP A 148 -15.27 0.05 -0.57
CA ASP A 148 -14.40 -0.94 0.08
C ASP A 148 -13.82 -1.94 -0.91
N VAL A 149 -12.57 -1.70 -1.30
CA VAL A 149 -11.79 -2.54 -2.21
C VAL A 149 -10.69 -3.30 -1.48
N THR A 150 -10.81 -3.50 -0.16
CA THR A 150 -9.78 -4.14 0.67
C THR A 150 -9.36 -5.52 0.16
N ALA A 151 -10.33 -6.34 -0.26
CA ALA A 151 -10.06 -7.67 -0.80
C ALA A 151 -9.28 -7.61 -2.13
N ASN A 152 -9.62 -6.67 -3.00
CA ASN A 152 -8.94 -6.45 -4.28
C ASN A 152 -7.52 -5.94 -4.06
N VAL A 153 -7.35 -4.94 -3.19
CA VAL A 153 -6.05 -4.36 -2.88
C VAL A 153 -5.08 -5.37 -2.27
N ARG A 154 -5.57 -6.32 -1.46
CA ARG A 154 -4.75 -7.40 -0.89
C ARG A 154 -4.07 -8.27 -1.96
N THR A 155 -4.65 -8.37 -3.16
CA THR A 155 -4.07 -9.15 -4.26
C THR A 155 -2.96 -8.41 -5.00
N VAL A 156 -2.88 -7.08 -4.87
CA VAL A 156 -1.83 -6.26 -5.48
C VAL A 156 -0.52 -6.49 -4.73
N ARG A 157 0.45 -7.07 -5.42
CA ARG A 157 1.67 -7.61 -4.80
C ARG A 157 2.63 -6.54 -4.27
N SER A 158 2.71 -5.41 -4.96
CA SER A 158 3.50 -4.24 -4.52
C SER A 158 2.93 -3.55 -3.27
N ILE A 159 1.65 -3.82 -2.92
CA ILE A 159 1.04 -3.30 -1.70
C ILE A 159 1.32 -4.28 -0.55
N PRO A 160 2.09 -3.87 0.48
CA PRO A 160 2.41 -4.76 1.59
C PRO A 160 1.20 -4.95 2.52
N LEU A 161 0.96 -6.17 2.99
CA LEU A 161 -0.05 -6.40 4.04
C LEU A 161 0.40 -5.92 5.42
N ARG A 162 1.72 -5.82 5.62
CA ARG A 162 2.36 -5.24 6.81
C ARG A 162 3.52 -4.35 6.38
N ILE A 163 3.57 -3.13 6.92
CA ILE A 163 4.65 -2.17 6.70
C ILE A 163 5.96 -2.69 7.30
N ARG A 164 7.07 -2.49 6.59
CA ARG A 164 8.42 -2.87 7.04
C ARG A 164 8.95 -1.90 8.09
N GLY A 165 9.71 -2.42 9.07
CA GLY A 165 10.32 -1.63 10.15
C GLY A 165 9.58 -1.77 11.50
N GLY A 166 9.51 -0.68 12.28
CA GLY A 166 8.76 -0.65 13.56
C GLY A 166 8.39 0.75 14.05
N HIS A 167 8.57 1.79 13.24
CA HIS A 167 8.42 3.20 13.63
C HIS A 167 7.31 3.91 12.83
N TRP A 168 6.22 3.21 12.52
CA TRP A 168 5.04 3.82 11.93
C TRP A 168 4.09 4.38 13.01
N PRO A 169 3.25 5.37 12.67
CA PRO A 169 2.17 5.80 13.55
C PRO A 169 1.19 4.66 13.83
N ARG A 170 0.45 4.75 14.95
CA ARG A 170 -0.60 3.78 15.30
C ARG A 170 -1.63 3.61 14.18
N ARG A 171 -1.97 4.71 13.51
CA ARG A 171 -2.90 4.75 12.37
C ARG A 171 -2.22 5.54 11.26
N LEU A 172 -2.09 4.94 10.09
CA LEU A 172 -1.44 5.54 8.93
C LEU A 172 -2.35 5.38 7.71
N GLU A 173 -2.70 6.49 7.07
CA GLU A 173 -3.31 6.49 5.74
C GLU A 173 -2.24 6.73 4.68
N VAL A 174 -2.15 5.83 3.71
CA VAL A 174 -1.31 6.00 2.52
C VAL A 174 -2.23 6.17 1.31
N ARG A 175 -1.97 7.20 0.51
CA ARG A 175 -2.76 7.50 -0.69
C ARG A 175 -1.88 7.33 -1.92
N GLY A 176 -2.43 6.77 -2.98
CA GLY A 176 -1.70 6.53 -4.21
C GLY A 176 -2.63 6.13 -5.34
N GLU A 177 -2.03 5.67 -6.42
CA GLU A 177 -2.71 5.21 -7.63
C GLU A 177 -2.46 3.70 -7.81
N VAL A 178 -3.48 2.97 -8.26
CA VAL A 178 -3.37 1.58 -8.73
C VAL A 178 -3.70 1.53 -10.22
#